data_AF-A0A9W4NDZ5-F1
#
_entry.id   AF-A0A9W4NDZ5-F1
#
_cell.length_a   1.000
_cell.length_b   1.000
_cell.length_c   1.000
_cell.angle_alpha   90.00
_cell.angle_beta   90.00
_cell.angle_gamma   90.00
#
_symmetry.space_group_name_H-M   'P 1'
#
loop_
_entity.id
_entity.type
_entity.pdbx_description
1 polymer ?
#
loop_
_entity_poly.entity_id
_entity_poly.type
_entity_poly.pdbx_seq_one_letter_code
_entity_poly.pdbx_strand_id
1 'polypeptide(L)'
;MAAVQGAISKRRKFVADGVFYAELNEFFQRELAEEGYSGVEVRVTPTVTDIIVRATHTQEVLGEQGRRIRELTSLIQKRFKFPENSVSLYAAKVQNRGLSAVAQCESLRYKLLNGLAVRRACYGVLRFIMESGAKGCEVVVSGKLRAARAKSMKFTDGFMIHSGQPAKEFIDSATRHVLLRQGVLGIKVKIMRGSDPEGKAGPQKTLPDSVTIIEPKEEQPVLQPVSQDYGAKAVAAQQAAEQQRLAEQQAAEAEGPAETFAQE
;
A
#
# COMPACT_ATOMS: atom_id res chain seq x y z
N MET A 1 36.92 5.82 7.72
CA MET A 1 36.65 7.21 8.13
C MET A 1 35.15 7.43 8.12
N ALA A 2 34.50 7.31 9.29
CA ALA A 2 33.09 7.63 9.43
C ALA A 2 32.90 9.13 9.15
N ALA A 3 31.99 9.48 8.25
CA ALA A 3 31.66 10.87 8.02
C ALA A 3 31.23 11.49 9.35
N VAL A 4 32.02 12.45 9.83
CA VAL A 4 31.68 13.29 10.97
C VAL A 4 30.40 14.03 10.57
N GLN A 5 29.25 13.50 10.99
CA GLN A 5 28.03 14.28 11.02
C GLN A 5 28.26 15.38 12.04
N GLY A 6 28.71 16.54 11.57
CA GLY A 6 28.72 17.75 12.37
C GLY A 6 27.33 17.95 12.99
N ALA A 7 27.25 18.65 14.12
CA ALA A 7 25.98 18.94 14.77
C ALA A 7 25.06 19.75 13.82
N ILE A 8 24.25 19.05 13.03
CA ILE A 8 23.31 19.63 12.09
C ILE A 8 22.03 19.97 12.86
N SER A 9 21.48 21.16 12.63
CA SER A 9 20.22 21.56 13.24
C SER A 9 19.08 20.65 12.77
N LYS A 10 18.10 20.38 13.63
CA LYS A 10 16.95 19.52 13.30
C LYS A 10 16.26 19.93 11.99
N ARG A 11 16.12 21.24 11.74
CA ARG A 11 15.52 21.77 10.50
C ARG A 11 16.34 21.38 9.27
N ARG A 12 17.67 21.55 9.32
CA ARG A 12 18.55 21.17 8.21
C ARG A 12 18.58 19.67 7.99
N LYS A 13 18.48 18.87 9.05
CA LYS A 13 18.37 17.42 8.96
C LYS A 13 17.12 17.00 8.17
N PHE A 14 15.94 17.50 8.53
CA PHE A 14 14.70 17.19 7.79
C PHE A 14 14.77 17.59 6.31
N VAL A 15 15.38 18.73 6.01
CA VAL A 15 15.56 19.16 4.61
C VAL A 15 16.53 18.23 3.88
N ALA A 16 17.65 17.85 4.50
CA ALA A 16 18.61 16.92 3.91
C ALA A 16 17.99 15.54 3.64
N ASP A 17 17.22 15.01 4.59
CA ASP A 17 16.51 13.73 4.45
C ASP A 17 15.46 13.80 3.33
N GLY A 18 14.77 14.94 3.18
CA GLY A 18 13.83 15.18 2.08
C GLY A 18 14.50 15.27 0.71
N VAL A 19 15.64 15.96 0.61
CA VAL A 19 16.44 16.04 -0.63
C VAL A 19 16.97 14.65 -1.01
N PHE A 20 17.44 13.88 -0.04
CA PHE A 20 17.87 12.50 -0.23
C PHE A 20 16.74 11.62 -0.80
N TYR A 21 15.53 11.71 -0.23
CA TYR A 21 14.36 10.99 -0.74
C TYR A 21 13.99 11.40 -2.16
N ALA A 22 14.00 12.71 -2.45
CA ALA A 22 13.65 13.22 -3.78
C ALA A 22 14.63 12.76 -4.85
N GLU A 23 15.94 12.81 -4.57
CA GLU A 23 17.00 12.38 -5.48
C GLU A 23 16.93 10.87 -5.74
N LEU A 24 16.71 10.06 -4.69
CA LEU A 24 16.50 8.63 -4.83
C LEU A 24 15.28 8.31 -5.69
N ASN A 25 14.15 8.96 -5.41
CA ASN A 25 12.91 8.72 -6.16
C ASN A 25 13.07 9.07 -7.65
N GLU A 26 13.77 10.16 -7.97
CA GLU A 26 14.06 10.54 -9.35
C GLU A 26 15.00 9.54 -10.04
N PHE A 27 16.04 9.08 -9.33
CA PHE A 27 16.98 8.09 -9.85
C PHE A 27 16.27 6.79 -10.21
N PHE A 28 15.49 6.22 -9.30
CA PHE A 28 14.74 4.99 -9.58
C PHE A 28 13.64 5.17 -10.63
N GLN A 29 13.01 6.34 -10.68
CA GLN A 29 12.01 6.60 -11.71
C GLN A 29 12.61 6.60 -13.13
N ARG A 30 13.88 6.99 -13.28
CA ARG A 30 14.59 6.94 -14.56
C ARG A 30 15.12 5.54 -14.87
N GLU A 31 15.77 4.92 -13.89
CA GLU A 31 16.46 3.64 -14.06
C GLU A 31 15.49 2.45 -14.10
N LEU A 32 14.42 2.50 -13.30
CA LEU A 32 13.43 1.42 -13.16
C LEU A 32 12.11 1.70 -13.91
N ALA A 33 12.17 2.52 -14.96
CA ALA A 33 10.98 2.92 -15.69
C ALA A 33 10.31 1.72 -16.39
N GLU A 34 11.11 0.79 -16.93
CA GLU A 34 10.65 -0.37 -17.70
C GLU A 34 9.99 -1.43 -16.80
N GLU A 35 10.49 -1.59 -15.59
CA GLU A 35 10.12 -2.63 -14.61
C GLU A 35 8.85 -2.27 -13.82
N GLY A 36 8.24 -1.12 -14.14
CA GLY A 36 7.03 -0.60 -13.53
C GLY A 36 7.25 -0.15 -12.09
N TYR A 37 8.21 0.75 -11.89
CA TYR A 37 8.40 1.49 -10.66
C TYR A 37 7.09 2.17 -10.19
N SER A 38 6.81 2.14 -8.89
CA SER A 38 5.63 2.76 -8.27
C SER A 38 6.02 3.76 -7.19
N GLY A 39 7.09 3.50 -6.44
CA GLY A 39 7.61 4.42 -5.43
C GLY A 39 8.67 3.78 -4.55
N VAL A 40 9.25 4.58 -3.66
CA VAL A 40 10.28 4.16 -2.70
C VAL A 40 9.84 4.51 -1.28
N GLU A 41 10.23 3.65 -0.35
CA GLU A 41 10.17 3.89 1.09
C GLU A 41 11.57 3.75 1.67
N VAL A 42 12.00 4.76 2.42
CA VAL A 42 13.30 4.76 3.10
C VAL A 42 13.03 4.59 4.59
N ARG A 43 13.58 3.54 5.19
CA ARG A 43 13.58 3.30 6.63
C ARG A 43 15.00 3.46 7.15
N VAL A 44 15.21 4.54 7.90
CA VAL A 44 16.53 4.86 8.44
C VAL A 44 16.64 4.25 9.84
N THR A 45 17.42 3.18 9.96
CA THR A 45 17.87 2.64 11.25
C THR A 45 19.27 3.20 11.55
N PRO A 46 19.67 3.43 12.82
CA PRO A 46 20.97 4.03 13.13
C PRO A 46 22.19 3.27 12.57
N THR A 47 22.05 1.96 12.35
CA THR A 47 23.09 1.07 11.81
C THR A 47 22.98 0.85 10.31
N VAL A 48 21.76 0.64 9.81
CA VAL A 48 21.49 0.29 8.40
C VAL A 48 20.32 1.12 7.87
N THR A 49 20.47 1.64 6.66
CA THR A 49 19.37 2.29 5.95
C THR A 49 18.76 1.31 4.97
N ASP A 50 17.49 0.96 5.21
CA ASP A 50 16.73 0.06 4.35
C ASP A 50 15.94 0.87 3.33
N ILE A 51 16.20 0.63 2.05
CA ILE A 51 15.50 1.25 0.93
C ILE A 51 14.61 0.19 0.29
N ILE A 52 13.31 0.35 0.43
CA ILE A 52 12.30 -0.56 -0.11
C ILE A 52 11.75 0.04 -1.40
N VAL A 53 12.13 -0.56 -2.53
CA VAL A 53 11.64 -0.20 -3.86
C VAL A 53 10.34 -0.94 -4.13
N ARG A 54 9.26 -0.21 -4.40
CA ARG A 54 7.98 -0.77 -4.82
C ARG A 54 7.90 -0.79 -6.34
N ALA A 55 7.86 -2.00 -6.91
CA ALA A 55 7.77 -2.21 -8.35
C ALA A 55 6.74 -3.29 -8.71
N THR A 56 6.28 -3.32 -9.96
CA THR A 56 5.40 -4.38 -10.45
C THR A 56 6.17 -5.64 -10.84
N HIS A 57 7.34 -5.48 -11.46
CA HIS A 57 8.20 -6.58 -11.92
C HIS A 57 9.43 -6.73 -11.00
N THR A 58 9.26 -7.34 -9.83
CA THR A 58 10.33 -7.44 -8.82
C THR A 58 11.52 -8.29 -9.27
N GLN A 59 11.29 -9.30 -10.11
CA GLN A 59 12.36 -10.17 -10.63
C GLN A 59 13.31 -9.39 -11.56
N GLU A 60 12.79 -8.51 -12.41
CA GLU A 60 13.59 -7.68 -13.33
C GLU A 60 14.39 -6.60 -12.58
N VAL A 61 13.84 -6.07 -11.48
CA VAL A 61 14.56 -5.17 -10.56
C VAL A 61 15.71 -5.88 -9.85
N LEU A 62 15.52 -7.13 -9.45
CA LEU A 62 16.57 -7.95 -8.83
C LEU A 62 17.68 -8.26 -9.85
N GLY A 63 17.29 -8.56 -11.09
CA GLY A 63 18.18 -8.97 -12.18
C GLY A 63 18.70 -10.40 -12.00
N GLU A 64 19.59 -10.81 -12.90
CA GLU A 64 20.17 -12.16 -12.90
C GLU A 64 20.99 -12.40 -11.62
N GLN A 65 20.58 -13.39 -10.81
CA GLN A 65 21.21 -13.71 -9.51
C GLN A 65 21.40 -12.52 -8.56
N GLY A 66 20.55 -11.49 -8.65
CA GLY A 66 20.68 -10.28 -7.82
C GLY A 66 21.79 -9.33 -8.27
N ARG A 67 22.30 -9.45 -9.49
CA ARG A 67 23.35 -8.56 -10.02
C ARG A 67 22.89 -7.11 -10.04
N ARG A 68 21.70 -6.83 -10.57
CA ARG A 68 21.20 -5.46 -10.75
C ARG A 68 20.98 -4.75 -9.42
N ILE A 69 20.41 -5.44 -8.42
CA ILE A 69 20.23 -4.82 -7.10
C ILE A 69 21.57 -4.50 -6.43
N ARG A 70 22.61 -5.33 -6.59
CA ARG A 70 23.96 -5.06 -6.06
C ARG A 70 24.62 -3.87 -6.75
N GLU A 71 24.43 -3.72 -8.06
CA GLU A 71 24.88 -2.57 -8.82
C GLU A 71 24.18 -1.29 -8.33
N LEU A 72 22.85 -1.32 -8.17
CA LEU A 72 22.07 -0.20 -7.62
C LEU A 72 22.52 0.17 -6.19
N THR A 73 22.75 -0.82 -5.31
CA THR A 73 23.29 -0.59 -3.96
C THR A 73 24.64 0.10 -4.03
N SER A 74 25.54 -0.36 -4.90
CA SER A 74 26.88 0.20 -5.05
C SER A 74 26.84 1.64 -5.57
N LEU A 75 25.93 1.96 -6.50
CA LEU A 75 25.74 3.31 -7.01
C LEU A 75 25.25 4.27 -5.92
N ILE A 76 24.24 3.86 -5.14
CA ILE A 76 23.68 4.65 -4.05
C ILE A 76 24.73 4.87 -2.95
N GLN A 77 25.45 3.82 -2.57
CA GLN A 77 26.50 3.90 -1.57
C GLN A 77 27.60 4.89 -1.99
N LYS A 78 28.07 4.83 -3.24
CA LYS A 78 29.11 5.74 -3.77
C LYS A 78 28.61 7.17 -3.90
N ARG A 79 27.37 7.36 -4.37
CA ARG A 79 26.76 8.69 -4.58
C ARG A 79 26.59 9.45 -3.27
N PHE A 80 26.03 8.79 -2.27
CA PHE A 80 25.73 9.41 -0.97
C PHE A 80 26.83 9.23 0.08
N LYS A 81 27.95 8.59 -0.30
CA LYS A 81 29.13 8.36 0.55
C LYS A 81 28.78 7.63 1.86
N PHE A 82 27.89 6.64 1.77
CA PHE A 82 27.58 5.77 2.89
C PHE A 82 28.77 4.84 3.21
N PRO A 83 28.98 4.50 4.49
CA PRO A 83 29.95 3.47 4.85
C PRO A 83 29.57 2.12 4.23
N GLU A 84 30.56 1.26 4.06
CA GLU A 84 30.33 -0.08 3.50
C GLU A 84 29.33 -0.87 4.35
N ASN A 85 28.44 -1.59 3.67
CA ASN A 85 27.38 -2.41 4.26
C ASN A 85 26.32 -1.66 5.10
N SER A 86 26.24 -0.33 5.01
CA SER A 86 25.21 0.42 5.75
C SER A 86 23.91 0.64 4.97
N VAL A 87 23.84 0.21 3.71
CA VAL A 87 22.65 0.40 2.85
C VAL A 87 22.19 -0.97 2.36
N SER A 88 20.91 -1.26 2.58
CA SER A 88 20.25 -2.48 2.12
C SER A 88 19.10 -2.11 1.21
N LEU A 89 19.02 -2.75 0.03
CA LEU A 89 17.93 -2.57 -0.92
C LEU A 89 17.04 -3.79 -0.98
N TYR A 90 15.73 -3.56 -0.86
CA TYR A 90 14.69 -4.58 -0.96
C TYR A 90 13.72 -4.24 -2.08
N ALA A 91 13.36 -5.23 -2.89
CA ALA A 91 12.30 -5.09 -3.88
C ALA A 91 10.99 -5.65 -3.32
N ALA A 92 9.98 -4.80 -3.18
CA ALA A 92 8.64 -5.19 -2.75
C ALA A 92 7.66 -5.10 -3.92
N LYS A 93 6.81 -6.12 -4.06
CA LYS A 93 5.76 -6.13 -5.09
C LYS A 93 4.61 -5.22 -4.68
N VAL A 94 4.16 -4.38 -5.61
CA VAL A 94 2.92 -3.59 -5.43
C VAL A 94 1.72 -4.54 -5.44
N GLN A 95 0.88 -4.49 -4.41
CA GLN A 95 -0.30 -5.37 -4.30
C GLN A 95 -1.26 -5.18 -5.49
N ASN A 96 -1.72 -3.94 -5.72
CA ASN A 96 -2.63 -3.59 -6.81
C ASN A 96 -1.99 -2.60 -7.78
N ARG A 97 -1.37 -3.11 -8.86
CA ARG A 97 -0.71 -2.26 -9.86
C ARG A 97 -1.66 -1.30 -10.58
N GLY A 98 -2.94 -1.65 -10.68
CA GLY A 98 -3.95 -0.83 -11.35
C GLY A 98 -4.31 0.45 -10.60
N LEU A 99 -4.08 0.48 -9.28
CA LEU A 99 -4.38 1.64 -8.44
C LEU A 99 -3.21 2.62 -8.29
N SER A 100 -2.02 2.29 -8.81
CA SER A 100 -0.85 3.16 -8.82
C SER A 100 -0.84 4.01 -10.09
N ALA A 101 -0.94 5.33 -9.94
CA ALA A 101 -0.94 6.24 -11.08
C ALA A 101 0.41 6.22 -11.81
N VAL A 102 1.52 6.07 -11.07
CA VAL A 102 2.87 6.02 -11.63
C VAL A 102 3.06 4.81 -12.54
N ALA A 103 2.71 3.62 -12.05
CA ALA A 103 2.84 2.38 -12.83
C ALA A 103 1.97 2.40 -14.10
N GLN A 104 0.75 2.93 -13.99
CA GLN A 104 -0.14 3.07 -15.16
C GLN A 104 0.35 4.13 -16.16
N CYS A 105 0.97 5.20 -15.69
CA CYS A 105 1.54 6.24 -16.55
C CYS A 105 2.75 5.71 -17.34
N GLU A 106 3.64 4.93 -16.70
CA GLU A 106 4.75 4.26 -17.40
C GLU A 106 4.24 3.21 -18.39
N SER A 107 3.24 2.40 -18.00
CA SER A 107 2.62 1.44 -18.94
C SER A 107 2.04 2.12 -20.17
N LEU A 108 1.38 3.28 -19.99
CA LEU A 108 0.87 4.07 -21.09
C LEU A 108 1.99 4.65 -21.97
N ARG A 109 3.09 5.10 -21.36
CA ARG A 109 4.28 5.57 -22.08
C ARG A 109 4.85 4.49 -23.00
N TYR A 110 5.07 3.27 -22.50
CA TYR A 110 5.59 2.18 -23.34
C TYR A 110 4.61 1.74 -24.43
N LYS A 111 3.29 1.71 -24.15
CA LYS A 111 2.29 1.42 -25.18
C LYS A 111 2.33 2.42 -26.34
N LEU A 112 2.55 3.71 -26.04
CA LEU A 112 2.70 4.74 -27.07
C LEU A 112 4.04 4.64 -27.81
N LEU A 113 5.14 4.31 -27.12
CA LEU A 113 6.45 4.07 -27.75
C LEU A 113 6.41 2.87 -28.70
N ASN A 114 5.67 1.81 -28.32
CA ASN A 114 5.45 0.62 -29.14
C ASN A 114 4.55 0.88 -30.36
N GLY A 115 4.13 2.12 -30.60
CA GLY A 115 3.34 2.50 -31.78
C GLY A 115 1.84 2.17 -31.67
N LEU A 116 1.34 1.83 -30.48
CA LEU A 116 -0.09 1.59 -30.30
C LEU A 116 -0.87 2.91 -30.47
N ALA A 117 -2.01 2.85 -31.17
CA ALA A 117 -2.85 4.03 -31.38
C ALA A 117 -3.28 4.67 -30.04
N VAL A 118 -3.18 5.99 -29.93
CA VAL A 118 -3.35 6.75 -28.67
C VAL A 118 -4.69 6.44 -28.00
N ARG A 119 -5.81 6.45 -28.75
CA ARG A 119 -7.13 6.12 -28.19
C ARG A 119 -7.18 4.68 -27.65
N ARG A 120 -6.63 3.72 -28.39
CA ARG A 120 -6.60 2.31 -27.98
C ARG A 120 -5.75 2.12 -26.72
N ALA A 121 -4.60 2.78 -26.65
CA ALA A 121 -3.72 2.74 -25.48
C ALA A 121 -4.40 3.34 -24.24
N CYS A 122 -5.03 4.51 -24.37
CA CYS A 122 -5.74 5.17 -23.27
C CYS A 122 -6.94 4.37 -22.77
N TYR A 123 -7.82 3.89 -23.66
CA TYR A 123 -8.97 3.07 -23.24
C TYR A 123 -8.54 1.75 -22.61
N GLY A 124 -7.45 1.14 -23.09
CA GLY A 124 -6.90 -0.08 -22.48
C GLY A 124 -6.40 0.16 -21.05
N VAL A 125 -5.75 1.30 -20.77
CA VAL A 125 -5.29 1.67 -19.42
C VAL A 125 -6.47 2.07 -18.52
N LEU A 126 -7.38 2.90 -19.03
CA LEU A 126 -8.56 3.37 -18.30
C LEU A 126 -9.46 2.21 -17.87
N ARG A 127 -9.73 1.25 -18.77
CA ARG A 127 -10.50 0.04 -18.45
C ARG A 127 -9.79 -0.80 -17.38
N PHE A 128 -8.48 -0.99 -17.51
CA PHE A 128 -7.70 -1.75 -16.53
C PHE A 128 -7.72 -1.12 -15.12
N ILE A 129 -7.72 0.23 -15.04
CA ILE A 129 -7.82 0.97 -13.77
C ILE A 129 -9.19 0.77 -13.13
N MET A 130 -10.27 0.86 -13.91
CA MET A 130 -11.63 0.65 -13.41
C MET A 130 -11.86 -0.81 -12.98
N GLU A 131 -11.38 -1.79 -13.76
CA GLU A 131 -11.43 -3.22 -13.41
C GLU A 131 -10.62 -3.53 -12.13
N SER A 132 -9.60 -2.74 -11.82
CA SER A 132 -8.80 -2.86 -10.60
C SER A 132 -9.49 -2.25 -9.36
N GLY A 133 -10.72 -1.74 -9.49
CA GLY A 133 -11.52 -1.22 -8.37
C GLY A 133 -11.31 0.26 -8.06
N ALA A 134 -10.83 1.07 -9.01
CA ALA A 134 -10.81 2.53 -8.83
C ALA A 134 -12.23 3.10 -8.85
N LYS A 135 -12.49 4.16 -8.06
CA LYS A 135 -13.77 4.90 -8.10
C LYS A 135 -13.92 5.72 -9.38
N GLY A 136 -12.79 6.18 -9.93
CA GLY A 136 -12.73 6.85 -11.21
C GLY A 136 -11.31 7.12 -11.66
N CYS A 137 -11.18 7.46 -12.93
CA CYS A 137 -9.91 7.67 -13.61
C CYS A 137 -10.02 8.81 -14.63
N GLU A 138 -8.96 9.59 -14.74
CA GLU A 138 -8.76 10.58 -15.81
C GLU A 138 -7.38 10.39 -16.43
N VAL A 139 -7.35 10.10 -17.74
CA VAL A 139 -6.14 10.03 -18.55
C VAL A 139 -6.16 11.17 -19.56
N VAL A 140 -5.14 12.02 -19.52
CA VAL A 140 -4.96 13.14 -20.45
C VAL A 140 -3.67 12.91 -21.23
N VAL A 141 -3.78 12.92 -22.57
CA VAL A 141 -2.63 12.90 -23.47
C VAL A 141 -2.61 14.21 -24.26
N SER A 142 -1.51 14.94 -24.13
CA SER A 142 -1.32 16.27 -24.70
C SER A 142 -0.07 16.32 -25.57
N GLY A 143 -0.15 17.02 -26.71
CA GLY A 143 0.99 17.26 -27.60
C GLY A 143 0.66 17.06 -29.07
N LYS A 144 1.68 16.83 -29.91
CA LYS A 144 1.52 16.62 -31.36
C LYS A 144 1.14 15.16 -31.63
N LEU A 145 -0.15 14.92 -31.90
CA LEU A 145 -0.68 13.56 -32.10
C LEU A 145 -0.56 13.11 -33.57
N ARG A 146 -1.44 13.62 -34.44
CA ARG A 146 -1.44 13.30 -35.89
C ARG A 146 -1.15 14.53 -36.75
N ALA A 147 -1.45 15.72 -36.24
CA ALA A 147 -1.30 16.98 -36.96
C ALA A 147 -0.15 17.82 -36.38
N ALA A 148 0.34 18.79 -37.16
CA ALA A 148 1.40 19.70 -36.74
C ALA A 148 1.03 20.53 -35.50
N ARG A 149 -0.27 20.84 -35.33
CA ARG A 149 -0.81 21.55 -34.16
C ARG A 149 -1.03 20.60 -32.99
N ALA A 150 -0.62 21.03 -31.80
CA ALA A 150 -0.86 20.28 -30.57
C ALA A 150 -2.36 20.11 -30.28
N LYS A 151 -2.73 18.95 -29.74
CA LYS A 151 -4.09 18.64 -29.26
C LYS A 151 -3.99 18.01 -27.86
N SER A 152 -5.05 18.17 -27.09
CA SER A 152 -5.21 17.50 -25.79
C SER A 152 -6.44 16.60 -25.86
N MET A 153 -6.25 15.31 -25.62
CA MET A 153 -7.32 14.32 -25.52
C MET A 153 -7.48 13.92 -24.06
N LYS A 154 -8.67 14.12 -23.52
CA LYS A 154 -9.05 13.71 -22.17
C LYS A 154 -9.95 12.47 -22.27
N PHE A 155 -9.63 11.46 -21.48
CA PHE A 155 -10.41 10.22 -21.32
C PHE A 155 -10.76 10.11 -19.84
N THR A 156 -12.04 10.09 -19.52
CA THR A 156 -12.55 10.06 -18.14
C THR A 156 -13.54 8.92 -17.99
N ASP A 157 -13.51 8.27 -16.83
CA ASP A 157 -14.48 7.25 -16.44
C ASP A 157 -14.65 7.24 -14.92
N GLY A 158 -15.85 6.91 -14.45
CA GLY A 158 -16.21 6.94 -13.03
C GLY A 158 -16.27 8.33 -12.40
N PHE A 159 -16.08 8.37 -11.08
CA PHE A 159 -16.18 9.57 -10.26
C PHE A 159 -14.80 10.20 -9.98
N MET A 160 -14.67 11.52 -10.18
CA MET A 160 -13.40 12.23 -9.99
C MET A 160 -13.62 13.59 -9.31
N ILE A 161 -13.01 13.74 -8.13
CA ILE A 161 -12.98 15.00 -7.37
C ILE A 161 -11.84 15.90 -7.87
N HIS A 162 -11.99 17.22 -7.76
CA HIS A 162 -11.03 18.20 -8.26
C HIS A 162 -10.57 19.23 -7.21
N SER A 163 -11.29 19.36 -6.10
CA SER A 163 -11.12 20.41 -5.11
C SER A 163 -11.03 19.87 -3.68
N GLY A 164 -10.46 20.67 -2.79
CA GLY A 164 -10.39 20.39 -1.35
C GLY A 164 -9.25 19.43 -0.95
N GLN A 165 -9.18 19.18 0.36
CA GLN A 165 -8.24 18.21 0.94
C GLN A 165 -8.44 16.77 0.42
N PRO A 166 -9.68 16.28 0.19
CA PRO A 166 -9.89 14.95 -0.37
C PRO A 166 -9.18 14.74 -1.71
N ALA A 167 -9.04 15.78 -2.54
CA ALA A 167 -8.32 15.64 -3.81
C ALA A 167 -6.83 15.30 -3.63
N LYS A 168 -6.21 15.65 -2.50
CA LYS A 168 -4.81 15.31 -2.20
C LYS A 168 -4.66 13.92 -1.58
N GLU A 169 -5.68 13.46 -0.85
CA GLU A 169 -5.63 12.19 -0.10
C GLU A 169 -6.14 11.00 -0.93
N PHE A 170 -7.16 11.21 -1.77
CA PHE A 170 -7.81 10.13 -2.54
C PHE A 170 -7.30 10.01 -3.98
N ILE A 171 -6.76 11.08 -4.57
CA ILE A 171 -6.28 11.07 -5.94
C ILE A 171 -4.78 10.77 -5.94
N ASP A 172 -4.41 9.69 -6.58
CA ASP A 172 -3.04 9.48 -7.01
C ASP A 172 -2.86 10.04 -8.42
N SER A 173 -1.80 10.81 -8.67
CA SER A 173 -1.57 11.45 -9.96
C SER A 173 -0.12 11.34 -10.40
N ALA A 174 0.07 11.05 -11.68
CA ALA A 174 1.39 10.93 -12.28
C ALA A 174 1.42 11.62 -13.65
N THR A 175 2.56 12.24 -13.95
CA THR A 175 2.83 12.84 -15.26
C THR A 175 4.11 12.26 -15.84
N ARG A 176 4.09 11.93 -17.13
CA ARG A 176 5.24 11.39 -17.85
C ARG A 176 5.36 12.00 -19.24
N HIS A 177 6.58 12.00 -19.74
CA HIS A 177 6.91 12.48 -21.07
C HIS A 177 7.21 11.29 -21.98
N VAL A 178 6.66 11.32 -23.18
CA VAL A 178 6.92 10.32 -24.22
C VAL A 178 7.63 10.99 -25.37
N LEU A 179 8.81 10.49 -25.68
CA LEU A 179 9.64 10.96 -26.78
C LEU A 179 9.23 10.21 -28.05
N LEU A 180 8.51 10.86 -28.95
CA LEU A 180 8.18 10.33 -30.27
C LEU A 180 8.99 11.08 -31.33
N ARG A 181 9.08 10.49 -32.53
CA ARG A 181 9.81 11.10 -33.67
C ARG A 181 9.33 12.51 -34.02
N GLN A 182 8.04 12.81 -33.84
CA GLN A 182 7.46 14.13 -34.15
C GLN A 182 7.65 15.17 -33.03
N GLY A 183 8.12 14.76 -31.85
CA GLY A 183 8.26 15.59 -30.66
C GLY A 183 7.80 14.87 -29.39
N VAL A 184 7.60 15.65 -28.33
CA VAL A 184 7.23 15.12 -27.00
C VAL A 184 5.72 15.13 -26.80
N LEU A 185 5.16 14.02 -26.34
CA LEU A 185 3.82 13.96 -25.76
C LEU A 185 3.88 13.99 -24.24
N GLY A 186 2.96 14.70 -23.61
CA GLY A 186 2.73 14.67 -22.17
C GLY A 186 1.55 13.76 -21.84
N ILE A 187 1.79 12.78 -20.97
CA ILE A 187 0.77 11.93 -20.36
C ILE A 187 0.52 12.43 -18.93
N LYS A 188 -0.75 12.51 -18.55
CA LYS A 188 -1.19 12.71 -17.17
C LYS A 188 -2.24 11.66 -16.84
N VAL A 189 -2.02 10.91 -15.77
CA VAL A 189 -2.98 9.93 -15.25
C VAL A 189 -3.37 10.37 -13.85
N LYS A 190 -4.67 10.44 -13.57
CA LYS A 190 -5.24 10.62 -12.23
C LYS A 190 -6.14 9.44 -11.92
N ILE A 191 -5.95 8.84 -10.75
CA ILE A 191 -6.73 7.70 -10.29
C ILE A 191 -7.35 8.10 -8.95
N MET A 192 -8.67 8.09 -8.87
CA MET A 192 -9.39 8.25 -7.61
C MET A 192 -9.52 6.88 -6.95
N ARG A 193 -8.81 6.71 -5.83
CA ARG A 193 -8.82 5.46 -5.05
C ARG A 193 -10.13 5.33 -4.28
N GLY A 194 -10.57 4.10 -4.07
CA GLY A 194 -11.69 3.79 -3.18
C GLY A 194 -11.37 4.13 -1.72
N SER A 195 -12.40 4.35 -0.92
CA SER A 195 -12.25 4.35 0.54
C SER A 195 -12.21 2.90 0.97
N ASP A 196 -11.18 2.50 1.70
CA ASP A 196 -10.99 1.13 2.16
C ASP A 196 -10.77 1.16 3.67
N PRO A 197 -11.68 0.59 4.49
CA PRO A 197 -11.52 0.57 5.94
C PRO A 197 -10.25 -0.19 6.38
N GLU A 198 -9.75 -1.14 5.58
CA GLU A 198 -8.50 -1.85 5.87
C GLU A 198 -7.25 -1.02 5.52
N GLY A 199 -7.38 0.02 4.70
CA GLY A 199 -6.27 0.90 4.29
C GLY A 199 -5.25 0.29 3.33
N LYS A 200 -5.56 -0.86 2.70
CA LYS A 200 -4.63 -1.53 1.76
C LYS A 200 -4.73 -0.92 0.36
N ALA A 201 -5.96 -0.73 -0.14
CA ALA A 201 -6.21 -0.29 -1.50
C ALA A 201 -6.40 1.23 -1.63
N GLY A 202 -6.65 1.94 -0.53
CA GLY A 202 -6.90 3.38 -0.51
C GLY A 202 -6.81 3.98 0.89
N PRO A 203 -7.13 5.28 1.04
CA PRO A 203 -7.19 5.91 2.36
C PRO A 203 -8.28 5.28 3.23
N GLN A 204 -8.00 5.18 4.54
CA GLN A 204 -8.96 4.69 5.54
C GLN A 204 -10.09 5.68 5.80
N LYS A 205 -9.81 6.97 5.63
CA LYS A 205 -10.82 8.02 5.80
C LYS A 205 -11.86 7.92 4.70
N THR A 206 -13.12 8.06 5.08
CA THR A 206 -14.22 8.26 4.14
C THR A 206 -14.20 9.69 3.61
N LEU A 207 -14.96 9.93 2.53
CA LEU A 207 -15.15 11.29 2.06
C LEU A 207 -15.94 12.10 3.11
N PRO A 208 -15.62 13.39 3.31
CA PRO A 208 -16.20 14.19 4.38
C PRO A 208 -17.72 14.43 4.24
N ASP A 209 -18.26 14.25 3.04
CA ASP A 209 -19.68 14.34 2.69
C ASP A 209 -20.40 12.98 2.76
N SER A 210 -19.67 11.87 2.94
CA SER A 210 -20.23 10.52 2.98
C SER A 210 -20.66 10.15 4.40
N VAL A 211 -21.95 10.30 4.71
CA VAL A 211 -22.54 9.88 5.99
C VAL A 211 -23.13 8.48 5.86
N THR A 212 -22.64 7.52 6.65
CA THR A 212 -23.20 6.17 6.77
C THR A 212 -24.29 6.18 7.84
N ILE A 213 -25.55 6.00 7.44
CA ILE A 213 -26.68 5.85 8.34
C ILE A 213 -26.83 4.36 8.64
N ILE A 214 -26.68 3.99 9.92
CA ILE A 214 -26.83 2.60 10.36
C ILE A 214 -28.32 2.33 10.57
N GLU A 215 -28.83 1.26 9.97
CA GLU A 215 -30.22 0.85 10.17
C GLU A 215 -30.45 0.44 11.63
N PRO A 216 -31.58 0.83 12.23
CA PRO A 216 -31.89 0.45 13.60
C PRO A 216 -32.00 -1.07 13.69
N LYS A 217 -31.49 -1.63 14.78
CA LYS A 217 -31.67 -3.05 15.07
C LYS A 217 -33.17 -3.33 15.21
N GLU A 218 -33.64 -4.40 14.57
CA GLU A 218 -35.00 -4.88 14.76
C GLU A 218 -35.17 -5.33 16.22
N GLU A 219 -35.84 -4.50 17.02
CA GLU A 219 -36.26 -4.85 18.37
C GLU A 219 -37.59 -5.60 18.27
N GLN A 220 -37.62 -6.84 18.76
CA GLN A 220 -38.88 -7.56 18.91
C GLN A 220 -39.76 -6.78 19.89
N PRO A 221 -41.02 -6.49 19.56
CA PRO A 221 -41.90 -5.78 20.47
C PRO A 221 -42.07 -6.60 21.75
N VAL A 222 -41.75 -5.97 22.87
CA VAL A 222 -41.96 -6.57 24.20
C VAL A 222 -43.46 -6.57 24.48
N LEU A 223 -44.14 -7.66 24.11
CA LEU A 223 -45.58 -7.82 24.29
C LEU A 223 -45.98 -7.97 25.77
N GLN A 224 -45.06 -8.48 26.61
CA GLN A 224 -45.29 -8.70 28.03
C GLN A 224 -44.02 -8.32 28.82
N PRO A 225 -44.17 -7.76 30.03
CA PRO A 225 -43.01 -7.48 30.89
C PRO A 225 -42.35 -8.79 31.30
N VAL A 226 -41.13 -9.03 30.81
CA VAL A 226 -40.31 -10.17 31.20
C VAL A 226 -39.25 -9.70 32.20
N SER A 227 -39.24 -10.28 33.39
CA SER A 227 -38.10 -10.16 34.30
C SER A 227 -37.05 -11.21 33.92
N GLN A 228 -35.86 -10.78 33.53
CA GLN A 228 -34.70 -11.67 33.40
C GLN A 228 -33.92 -11.64 34.70
N ASP A 229 -34.07 -12.67 35.52
CA ASP A 229 -33.27 -12.83 36.74
C ASP A 229 -31.91 -13.46 36.40
N TYR A 230 -30.85 -12.65 36.49
CA TYR A 230 -29.47 -13.07 36.25
C TYR A 230 -28.86 -13.79 37.46
N GLY A 231 -29.46 -13.67 38.66
CA GLY A 231 -28.95 -14.26 39.90
C GLY A 231 -29.16 -15.77 39.94
N ALA A 232 -30.34 -16.27 39.55
CA ALA A 232 -30.63 -17.70 39.52
C ALA A 232 -29.70 -18.47 38.56
N LYS A 233 -29.31 -17.87 37.42
CA LYS A 233 -28.34 -18.46 36.48
C LYS A 233 -26.92 -18.48 37.04
N ALA A 234 -26.50 -17.44 37.76
CA ALA A 234 -25.18 -17.38 38.40
C ALA A 234 -25.07 -18.38 39.56
N VAL A 235 -26.12 -18.51 40.38
CA VAL A 235 -26.18 -19.49 41.48
C VAL A 235 -26.24 -20.91 40.95
N ALA A 236 -27.03 -21.17 39.89
CA ALA A 236 -27.06 -22.49 39.25
C ALA A 236 -25.70 -22.87 38.60
N ALA A 237 -25.00 -21.91 38.01
CA ALA A 237 -23.64 -22.13 37.47
C ALA A 237 -22.62 -22.39 38.59
N GLN A 238 -22.71 -21.68 39.71
CA GLN A 238 -21.87 -21.91 40.89
C GLN A 238 -22.14 -23.28 41.50
N GLN A 239 -23.41 -23.67 41.68
CA GLN A 239 -23.81 -24.97 42.19
C GLN A 239 -23.40 -26.11 41.26
N ALA A 240 -23.52 -25.94 39.94
CA ALA A 240 -23.02 -26.92 38.98
C ALA A 240 -21.49 -27.07 39.04
N ALA A 241 -20.75 -25.97 39.17
CA ALA A 241 -19.30 -25.99 39.35
C ALA A 241 -18.87 -26.55 40.71
N GLU A 242 -19.70 -26.42 41.75
CA GLU A 242 -19.46 -27.01 43.08
C GLU A 242 -19.77 -28.51 43.09
N GLN A 243 -20.86 -28.94 42.42
CA GLN A 243 -21.19 -30.35 42.22
C GLN A 243 -20.14 -31.06 41.35
N GLN A 244 -19.60 -30.39 40.32
CA GLN A 244 -18.49 -30.92 39.53
C GLN A 244 -17.22 -31.06 40.37
N ARG A 245 -16.87 -30.07 41.19
CA ARG A 245 -15.73 -30.16 42.11
C ARG A 245 -15.90 -31.23 43.19
N LEU A 246 -17.10 -31.39 43.74
CA LEU A 246 -17.41 -32.43 44.72
C LEU A 246 -17.42 -33.82 44.08
N ALA A 247 -17.90 -33.97 42.84
CA ALA A 247 -17.81 -35.21 42.09
C ALA A 247 -16.35 -35.57 41.75
N GLU A 248 -15.52 -34.59 41.39
CA GLU A 248 -14.08 -34.77 41.20
C GLU A 248 -13.37 -35.14 42.51
N GLN A 249 -13.75 -34.54 43.64
CA GLN A 249 -13.20 -34.90 44.96
C GLN A 249 -13.64 -36.29 45.41
N GLN A 250 -14.90 -36.67 45.18
CA GLN A 250 -15.39 -38.02 45.49
C GLN A 250 -14.79 -39.09 44.56
N ALA A 251 -14.52 -38.75 43.29
CA ALA A 251 -13.78 -39.61 42.38
C ALA A 251 -12.30 -39.74 42.81
N ALA A 252 -11.68 -38.65 43.26
CA ALA A 252 -10.31 -38.68 43.78
C ALA A 252 -10.17 -39.41 45.13
N GLU A 253 -11.21 -39.37 45.99
CA GLU A 253 -11.25 -40.16 47.23
C GLU A 253 -11.57 -41.64 46.97
N ALA A 254 -12.34 -41.97 45.92
CA ALA A 254 -12.57 -43.35 45.48
C ALA A 254 -11.33 -43.96 44.77
N GLU A 255 -10.40 -43.13 44.29
CA GLU A 255 -9.14 -43.54 43.65
C GLU A 255 -7.88 -43.31 44.54
N GLY A 256 -8.05 -43.14 45.86
CA GLY A 256 -6.97 -43.21 46.85
C GLY A 256 -6.62 -44.66 47.23
N PRO A 257 -5.35 -44.98 47.52
CA PRO A 257 -4.60 -46.04 46.85
C PRO A 257 -4.87 -47.48 47.32
N ALA A 258 -5.10 -48.38 46.36
CA ALA A 258 -4.93 -49.82 46.51
C ALA A 258 -3.42 -50.17 46.58
N GLU A 259 -2.99 -50.54 47.79
CA GLU A 259 -1.95 -51.52 48.20
C GLU A 259 -0.65 -51.68 47.38
N THR A 260 0.51 -51.54 48.06
CA THR A 260 1.42 -52.68 48.41
C THR A 260 2.76 -52.19 48.99
N PHE A 261 3.27 -52.95 49.97
CA PHE A 261 4.67 -53.26 50.34
C PHE A 261 4.68 -53.54 51.86
N ALA A 262 4.34 -54.75 52.31
CA ALA A 262 5.16 -55.99 52.33
C ALA A 262 6.35 -55.92 53.31
N GLN A 263 6.29 -56.82 54.29
CA GLN A 263 7.30 -57.15 55.29
C GLN A 263 8.55 -57.78 54.64
N GLU A 264 9.72 -57.29 55.01
CA GLU A 264 10.93 -57.97 55.55
C GLU A 264 12.16 -57.08 55.40
#